data_AF-A0A2D7LMY3-F1
#
_entry.id   AF-A0A2D7LMY3-F1
#
_cell.length_a   1.000
_cell.length_b   1.000
_cell.length_c   1.000
_cell.angle_alpha   90.00
_cell.angle_beta   90.00
_cell.angle_gamma   90.00
#
_symmetry.space_group_name_H-M   'P 1'
#
loop_
_entity.id
_entity.type
_entity.pdbx_description
1 polymer ?
#
loop_
_entity_poly.entity_id
_entity_poly.type
_entity_poly.pdbx_seq_one_letter_code
_entity_poly.pdbx_strand_id
1 'polypeptide(L)'
;MDNTQAIPDSTPRDDSVAEGGRTEDQLLADIVRSSNFTSNEESLPTEQVPELDPEESDKEDPKSEESESEEVEEEVESEETETEGEDAAEEAATEGLEVFTQDDLDLDAKVAIKIDGKETEVSFSDLIKGYSTEQSLSHKGRELGEARKKLDEEYQGKFGELANMSKASLAVLYSTEQDLAKQYHDLDKDIDTARKDNDTFALSDLKDKREQAQKQYWDARNKREQLVSAVEKEGVEQSNKAWKEQLDYFNKAIPDMIPGFNEERAKSIREFAINEGISPEVLNSIADPKIVKFVDDYRILKQGINKGTVKRKATTVKKAPLRKAKTVSKKKEDANNTLRAKALSGNATQEEQNMFLRNIAERSLSSL
;
A
#
# COMPACT_ATOMS: atom_id res chain seq x y z
N MET A 1 58.97 -49.11 55.22
CA MET A 1 59.71 -48.33 54.20
C MET A 1 59.47 -49.06 52.90
N ASP A 2 58.60 -48.54 52.04
CA ASP A 2 58.57 -48.92 50.64
C ASP A 2 58.18 -47.69 49.84
N ASN A 3 59.03 -47.41 48.86
CA ASN A 3 59.13 -46.16 48.13
C ASN A 3 58.44 -46.37 46.78
N THR A 4 57.21 -45.89 46.62
CA THR A 4 56.48 -45.97 45.35
C THR A 4 56.80 -44.72 44.52
N GLN A 5 57.86 -44.77 43.71
CA GLN A 5 58.07 -43.79 42.65
C GLN A 5 57.20 -44.18 41.45
N ALA A 6 56.11 -43.43 41.25
CA ALA A 6 55.33 -43.47 40.01
C ALA A 6 56.02 -42.60 38.95
N ILE A 7 56.26 -43.22 37.80
CA ILE A 7 56.81 -42.65 36.57
C ILE A 7 55.73 -41.72 35.98
N PRO A 8 56.04 -40.47 35.58
CA PRO A 8 55.07 -39.63 34.89
C PRO A 8 54.87 -40.16 33.46
N ASP A 9 53.67 -40.66 33.19
CA ASP A 9 53.18 -40.98 31.86
C ASP A 9 53.04 -39.66 31.08
N SER A 10 54.02 -39.38 30.23
CA SER A 10 54.02 -38.20 29.36
C SER A 10 53.11 -38.48 28.18
N THR A 11 51.84 -38.14 28.30
CA THR A 11 50.95 -38.01 27.14
C THR A 11 51.60 -37.06 26.12
N PRO A 12 51.68 -37.42 24.82
CA PRO A 12 52.16 -36.49 23.80
C PRO A 12 51.23 -35.27 23.79
N ARG A 13 51.79 -34.07 23.87
CA ARG A 13 51.06 -32.86 23.48
C ARG A 13 50.71 -33.03 22.01
N ASP A 14 49.42 -33.18 21.75
CA ASP A 14 48.85 -33.21 20.40
C ASP A 14 48.92 -31.79 19.82
N ASP A 15 50.10 -31.40 19.32
CA ASP A 15 50.26 -30.25 18.43
C ASP A 15 49.69 -30.64 17.06
N SER A 16 48.37 -30.74 17.00
CA SER A 16 47.65 -30.91 15.75
C SER A 16 47.72 -29.61 14.97
N VAL A 17 48.71 -29.53 14.08
CA VAL A 17 48.82 -28.44 13.09
C VAL A 17 47.62 -28.53 12.16
N ALA A 18 46.67 -27.62 12.33
CA ALA A 18 45.61 -27.40 11.35
C ALA A 18 46.21 -26.91 10.03
N GLU A 19 45.57 -27.31 8.92
CA GLU A 19 45.99 -27.05 7.54
C GLU A 19 46.23 -25.54 7.32
N GLY A 20 47.51 -25.13 7.27
CA GLY A 20 47.90 -23.72 7.18
C GLY A 20 49.03 -23.26 8.10
N GLY A 21 49.58 -24.12 8.96
CA GLY A 21 50.81 -23.83 9.73
C GLY A 21 50.63 -22.80 10.85
N ARG A 22 49.39 -22.54 11.26
CA ARG A 22 49.07 -21.70 12.43
C ARG A 22 48.84 -22.61 13.63
N THR A 23 49.39 -22.24 14.78
CA THR A 23 49.17 -22.99 16.03
C THR A 23 47.76 -22.72 16.57
N GLU A 24 47.20 -23.64 17.36
CA GLU A 24 45.86 -23.49 17.94
C GLU A 24 45.74 -22.22 18.79
N ASP A 25 46.80 -21.87 19.54
CA ASP A 25 46.91 -20.60 20.27
C ASP A 25 46.79 -19.36 19.36
N GLN A 26 47.32 -19.41 18.15
CA GLN A 26 47.21 -18.32 17.19
C GLN A 26 45.80 -18.21 16.60
N LEU A 27 45.13 -19.34 16.38
CA LEU A 27 43.74 -19.37 15.92
C LEU A 27 42.79 -18.86 17.00
N LEU A 28 42.99 -19.27 18.26
CA LEU A 28 42.26 -18.76 19.41
C LEU A 28 42.50 -17.26 19.59
N ALA A 29 43.73 -16.78 19.45
CA ALA A 29 44.03 -15.35 19.52
C ALA A 29 43.38 -14.55 18.38
N ASP A 30 43.36 -15.08 17.15
CA ASP A 30 42.68 -14.44 16.01
C ASP A 30 41.14 -14.43 16.19
N ILE A 31 40.56 -15.51 16.73
CA ILE A 31 39.13 -15.60 17.06
C ILE A 31 38.76 -14.62 18.17
N VAL A 32 39.59 -14.50 19.22
CA VAL A 32 39.36 -13.54 20.31
C VAL A 32 39.53 -12.10 19.82
N ARG A 33 40.49 -11.82 18.92
CA ARG A 33 40.66 -10.49 18.31
C ARG A 33 39.57 -10.09 17.33
N SER A 34 39.02 -11.06 16.59
CA SER A 34 37.95 -10.84 15.61
C SER A 34 36.56 -10.88 16.24
N SER A 35 36.45 -11.41 17.46
CA SER A 35 35.27 -11.35 18.29
C SER A 35 35.11 -9.95 18.88
N ASN A 36 33.97 -9.31 18.60
CA ASN A 36 33.55 -8.05 19.23
C ASN A 36 33.37 -8.15 20.76
N PHE A 37 33.64 -9.30 21.37
CA PHE A 37 33.47 -9.57 22.79
C PHE A 37 34.47 -8.83 23.69
N THR A 38 35.70 -8.56 23.22
CA THR A 38 36.75 -7.95 24.06
C THR A 38 37.06 -6.49 23.73
N SER A 39 36.51 -5.96 22.65
CA SER A 39 36.77 -4.57 22.20
C SER A 39 35.89 -3.52 22.88
N ASN A 40 34.88 -3.95 23.63
CA ASN A 40 34.16 -3.11 24.58
C ASN A 40 34.54 -3.56 26.00
N GLU A 41 35.41 -2.81 26.68
CA GLU A 41 35.38 -2.74 28.15
C GLU A 41 34.12 -1.95 28.57
N GLU A 42 32.97 -2.46 28.19
CA GLU A 42 31.68 -1.96 28.66
C GLU A 42 31.33 -2.84 29.85
N SER A 43 31.66 -2.35 31.05
CA SER A 43 30.99 -2.80 32.27
C SER A 43 29.48 -2.86 31.99
N LEU A 44 28.82 -3.92 32.48
CA LEU A 44 27.36 -4.09 32.43
C LEU A 44 26.66 -2.71 32.56
N PRO A 45 25.71 -2.37 31.66
CA PRO A 45 25.21 -1.02 31.54
C PRO A 45 24.70 -0.53 32.89
N THR A 46 25.31 0.55 33.39
CA THR A 46 24.83 1.21 34.59
C THR A 46 23.52 1.91 34.24
N GLU A 47 22.50 1.61 35.02
CA GLU A 47 21.12 2.09 34.91
C GLU A 47 21.06 3.62 34.67
N GLN A 48 20.75 4.03 33.44
CA GLN A 48 20.30 5.40 33.15
C GLN A 48 18.80 5.45 33.44
N VAL A 49 18.46 5.87 34.64
CA VAL A 49 17.12 6.34 34.99
C VAL A 49 16.91 7.65 34.23
N PRO A 50 15.89 7.80 33.37
CA PRO A 50 15.58 9.10 32.78
C PRO A 50 15.13 10.06 33.89
N GLU A 51 15.96 11.04 34.24
CA GLU A 51 15.51 12.20 35.01
C GLU A 51 14.55 13.01 34.13
N LEU A 52 13.26 12.96 34.46
CA LEU A 52 12.26 13.87 33.95
C LEU A 52 12.50 15.24 34.60
N ASP A 53 13.07 16.17 33.84
CA ASP A 53 13.17 17.58 34.21
C ASP A 53 11.76 18.22 34.18
N PRO A 54 11.25 18.80 35.28
CA PRO A 54 9.87 19.27 35.37
C PRO A 54 9.76 20.77 35.08
N GLU A 55 10.42 21.33 34.05
CA GLU A 55 10.17 22.73 33.65
C GLU A 55 10.38 22.96 32.14
N GLU A 56 9.36 22.65 31.31
CA GLU A 56 9.08 23.45 30.11
C GLU A 56 7.67 23.14 29.56
N SER A 57 6.65 23.73 30.17
CA SER A 57 5.31 23.86 29.56
C SER A 57 4.80 25.26 29.82
N ASP A 58 5.32 26.22 29.06
CA ASP A 58 4.68 27.52 28.93
C ASP A 58 5.16 28.21 27.63
N LYS A 59 4.40 28.04 26.53
CA LYS A 59 4.36 28.96 25.38
C LYS A 59 3.02 28.84 24.64
N GLU A 60 2.12 29.74 25.04
CA GLU A 60 1.14 30.51 24.26
C GLU A 60 0.61 29.98 22.91
N ASP A 61 -0.72 29.84 22.92
CA ASP A 61 -1.68 29.78 21.82
C ASP A 61 -1.92 31.16 21.16
N PRO A 62 -2.03 31.26 19.82
CA PRO A 62 -2.75 32.33 19.17
C PRO A 62 -4.06 31.85 18.53
N LYS A 63 -5.13 32.31 19.17
CA LYS A 63 -6.53 32.42 18.75
C LYS A 63 -6.75 32.98 17.33
N SER A 64 -7.65 32.35 16.56
CA SER A 64 -8.49 32.96 15.50
C SER A 64 -9.62 31.96 15.18
N GLU A 65 -10.76 32.03 15.86
CA GLU A 65 -12.03 32.68 15.42
C GLU A 65 -12.54 32.31 14.01
N GLU A 66 -13.71 31.65 14.05
CA GLU A 66 -14.90 31.79 13.18
C GLU A 66 -14.91 31.13 11.78
N SER A 67 -15.58 29.98 11.69
CA SER A 67 -16.65 29.78 10.70
C SER A 67 -17.61 28.70 11.20
N GLU A 68 -18.76 29.17 11.65
CA GLU A 68 -20.00 28.45 11.86
C GLU A 68 -20.46 27.84 10.52
N SER A 69 -20.63 26.52 10.48
CA SER A 69 -21.44 25.82 9.49
C SER A 69 -22.07 24.60 10.16
N GLU A 70 -23.32 24.81 10.51
CA GLU A 70 -24.34 23.87 10.96
C GLU A 70 -24.57 22.79 9.88
N GLU A 71 -24.32 21.51 10.18
CA GLU A 71 -24.97 20.38 9.48
C GLU A 71 -24.86 19.08 10.31
N VAL A 72 -25.90 18.89 11.14
CA VAL A 72 -26.63 17.64 11.44
C VAL A 72 -25.79 16.38 11.64
N GLU A 73 -25.57 16.04 12.92
CA GLU A 73 -25.33 14.67 13.37
C GLU A 73 -26.61 13.84 13.14
N GLU A 74 -26.61 12.99 12.11
CA GLU A 74 -27.60 11.92 11.99
C GLU A 74 -27.12 10.74 12.86
N GLU A 75 -27.35 10.90 14.15
CA GLU A 75 -27.37 9.83 15.15
C GLU A 75 -28.55 8.91 14.78
N VAL A 76 -28.30 7.88 13.98
CA VAL A 76 -29.25 6.76 13.84
C VAL A 76 -29.18 5.93 15.11
N GLU A 77 -29.85 6.46 16.13
CA GLU A 77 -30.37 5.73 17.27
C GLU A 77 -31.13 4.51 16.73
N SER A 78 -30.51 3.34 16.86
CA SER A 78 -31.21 2.08 16.69
C SER A 78 -32.21 1.97 17.82
N GLU A 79 -33.41 2.47 17.56
CA GLU A 79 -34.60 2.27 18.38
C GLU A 79 -34.85 0.75 18.41
N GLU A 80 -34.29 0.07 19.42
CA GLU A 80 -34.77 -1.22 19.88
C GLU A 80 -36.20 -1.01 20.36
N THR A 81 -37.16 -1.09 19.43
CA THR A 81 -38.55 -1.30 19.80
C THR A 81 -38.70 -2.77 20.20
N GLU A 82 -38.35 -3.07 21.46
CA GLU A 82 -39.00 -4.13 22.21
C GLU A 82 -40.51 -3.83 22.21
N THR A 83 -41.22 -4.41 21.26
CA THR A 83 -42.67 -4.53 21.35
C THR A 83 -42.97 -5.79 22.15
N GLU A 84 -42.85 -5.71 23.48
CA GLU A 84 -43.81 -6.38 24.35
C GLU A 84 -45.17 -5.69 24.11
N GLY A 85 -45.84 -6.11 23.04
CA GLY A 85 -47.22 -5.78 22.77
C GLY A 85 -48.11 -6.79 23.47
N GLU A 86 -48.69 -6.35 24.57
CA GLU A 86 -49.83 -6.97 25.24
C GLU A 86 -50.85 -7.52 24.25
N ASP A 87 -51.22 -8.77 24.53
CA ASP A 87 -52.37 -9.51 24.08
C ASP A 87 -53.67 -8.69 24.25
N ALA A 88 -54.03 -7.86 23.27
CA ALA A 88 -55.40 -7.41 23.03
C ALA A 88 -55.52 -6.59 21.72
N ALA A 89 -56.34 -7.11 20.81
CA ALA A 89 -56.91 -6.47 19.62
C ALA A 89 -56.18 -6.64 18.29
N GLU A 90 -56.26 -7.85 17.72
CA GLU A 90 -56.29 -8.04 16.25
C GLU A 90 -57.42 -9.01 15.84
N GLU A 91 -58.60 -8.83 16.43
CA GLU A 91 -59.86 -9.44 15.97
C GLU A 91 -60.69 -8.35 15.30
N ALA A 92 -60.28 -7.92 14.10
CA ALA A 92 -61.16 -7.40 13.04
C ALA A 92 -60.37 -6.97 11.79
N ALA A 93 -60.74 -7.58 10.66
CA ALA A 93 -60.49 -7.17 9.27
C ALA A 93 -59.37 -7.85 8.46
N THR A 94 -59.15 -9.15 8.64
CA THR A 94 -58.76 -10.06 7.55
C THR A 94 -59.83 -11.13 7.37
N GLU A 95 -61.08 -10.71 7.09
CA GLU A 95 -62.10 -11.65 6.61
C GLU A 95 -61.68 -12.19 5.23
N GLY A 96 -61.13 -13.40 5.22
CA GLY A 96 -61.18 -14.30 4.08
C GLY A 96 -60.09 -14.15 3.02
N LEU A 97 -58.81 -13.98 3.38
CA LEU A 97 -57.76 -14.50 2.49
C LEU A 97 -57.71 -16.03 2.67
N GLU A 98 -58.50 -16.74 1.87
CA GLU A 98 -58.17 -18.14 1.56
C GLU A 98 -56.79 -18.12 0.91
N VAL A 99 -55.77 -18.54 1.67
CA VAL A 99 -54.44 -18.77 1.11
C VAL A 99 -54.59 -19.94 0.15
N PHE A 100 -54.65 -19.64 -1.16
CA PHE A 100 -54.68 -20.65 -2.20
C PHE A 100 -53.49 -21.57 -2.02
N THR A 101 -53.77 -22.84 -1.75
CA THR A 101 -52.73 -23.85 -1.62
C THR A 101 -52.25 -24.26 -3.01
N GLN A 102 -51.12 -24.94 -3.10
CA GLN A 102 -50.57 -25.40 -4.39
C GLN A 102 -51.56 -26.28 -5.19
N ASP A 103 -52.53 -26.89 -4.50
CA ASP A 103 -53.56 -27.74 -5.09
C ASP A 103 -54.76 -26.94 -5.66
N ASP A 104 -54.90 -25.66 -5.29
CA ASP A 104 -55.98 -24.77 -5.75
C ASP A 104 -55.58 -23.93 -6.98
N LEU A 105 -54.29 -23.94 -7.35
CA LEU A 105 -53.71 -23.14 -8.43
C LEU A 105 -53.47 -24.01 -9.67
N ASP A 106 -53.90 -23.53 -10.83
CA ASP A 106 -53.59 -24.18 -12.11
C ASP A 106 -52.10 -23.94 -12.47
N LEU A 107 -51.26 -24.91 -12.11
CA LEU A 107 -49.80 -24.86 -12.21
C LEU A 107 -49.29 -24.67 -13.66
N ASP A 108 -50.10 -24.99 -14.66
CA ASP A 108 -49.80 -24.85 -16.09
C ASP A 108 -50.23 -23.49 -16.67
N ALA A 109 -50.99 -22.69 -15.92
CA ALA A 109 -51.39 -21.35 -16.36
C ALA A 109 -50.16 -20.44 -16.50
N LYS A 110 -50.12 -19.69 -17.61
CA LYS A 110 -48.97 -18.86 -18.00
C LYS A 110 -49.17 -17.41 -17.61
N VAL A 111 -48.17 -16.85 -16.95
CA VAL A 111 -48.09 -15.44 -16.57
C VAL A 111 -47.01 -14.78 -17.44
N ALA A 112 -47.36 -13.66 -18.09
CA ALA A 112 -46.37 -12.87 -18.82
C ALA A 112 -45.58 -12.00 -17.82
N ILE A 113 -44.28 -12.28 -17.68
CA ILE A 113 -43.37 -11.54 -16.80
C ILE A 113 -42.26 -10.94 -17.67
N LYS A 114 -41.81 -9.73 -17.30
CA LYS A 114 -40.68 -9.05 -17.94
C LYS A 114 -39.38 -9.51 -17.32
N ILE A 115 -38.57 -10.24 -18.07
CA ILE A 115 -37.19 -10.58 -17.72
C ILE A 115 -36.28 -9.83 -18.71
N ASP A 116 -35.35 -9.02 -18.20
CA ASP A 116 -34.42 -8.20 -19.00
C ASP A 116 -35.08 -7.35 -20.10
N GLY A 117 -36.24 -6.77 -19.79
CA GLY A 117 -36.98 -5.88 -20.71
C GLY A 117 -37.70 -6.58 -21.87
N LYS A 118 -37.76 -7.92 -21.89
CA LYS A 118 -38.56 -8.71 -22.84
C LYS A 118 -39.69 -9.43 -22.11
N GLU A 119 -40.89 -9.40 -22.69
CA GLU A 119 -42.07 -10.09 -22.15
C GLU A 119 -41.96 -11.59 -22.48
N THR A 120 -41.89 -12.43 -21.45
CA THR A 120 -41.79 -13.88 -21.57
C THR A 120 -42.91 -14.54 -20.75
N GLU A 121 -43.63 -15.47 -21.37
CA GLU A 121 -44.68 -16.25 -20.70
C GLU A 121 -44.04 -17.39 -19.89
N VAL A 122 -44.25 -17.38 -18.58
CA VAL A 122 -43.72 -18.39 -17.63
C VAL A 122 -44.89 -19.04 -16.90
N SER A 123 -44.83 -20.34 -16.66
CA SER A 123 -45.87 -21.06 -15.91
C SER A 123 -45.81 -20.73 -14.41
N PHE A 124 -46.95 -20.82 -13.70
CA PHE A 124 -46.96 -20.65 -12.23
C PHE A 124 -46.06 -21.65 -11.51
N SER A 125 -45.96 -22.90 -12.00
CA SER A 125 -45.00 -23.89 -11.48
C SER A 125 -43.55 -23.39 -11.52
N ASP A 126 -43.14 -22.78 -12.64
CA ASP A 126 -41.76 -22.30 -12.80
C ASP A 126 -41.48 -21.04 -11.98
N LEU A 127 -42.49 -20.19 -11.76
CA LEU A 127 -42.41 -19.06 -10.82
C LEU A 127 -42.22 -19.50 -9.38
N ILE A 128 -43.00 -20.48 -8.90
CA ILE A 128 -42.90 -20.96 -7.52
C ILE A 128 -41.54 -21.64 -7.28
N LYS A 129 -41.05 -22.41 -8.27
CA LYS A 129 -39.69 -22.98 -8.25
C LYS A 129 -38.61 -21.88 -8.27
N GLY A 130 -38.75 -20.86 -9.12
CA GLY A 130 -37.87 -19.69 -9.15
C GLY A 130 -37.83 -18.96 -7.81
N TYR A 131 -38.98 -18.64 -7.25
CA TYR A 131 -39.10 -17.95 -5.97
C TYR A 131 -38.55 -18.76 -4.79
N SER A 132 -38.84 -20.06 -4.72
CA SER A 132 -38.28 -20.93 -3.66
C SER A 132 -36.76 -21.13 -3.79
N THR A 133 -36.24 -21.23 -5.02
CA THR A 133 -34.79 -21.29 -5.25
C THR A 133 -34.12 -19.95 -4.96
N GLU A 134 -34.72 -18.82 -5.33
CA GLU A 134 -34.21 -17.48 -5.02
C GLU A 134 -34.25 -17.21 -3.51
N GLN A 135 -35.34 -17.56 -2.83
CA GLN A 135 -35.48 -17.40 -1.38
C GLN A 135 -34.47 -18.27 -0.63
N SER A 136 -34.26 -19.53 -1.04
CA SER A 136 -33.24 -20.40 -0.43
C SER A 136 -31.80 -19.93 -0.74
N LEU A 137 -31.53 -19.43 -1.94
CA LEU A 137 -30.23 -18.83 -2.29
C LEU A 137 -29.97 -17.53 -1.52
N SER A 138 -31.00 -16.70 -1.34
CA SER A 138 -30.94 -15.46 -0.55
C SER A 138 -30.72 -15.76 0.94
N HIS A 139 -31.47 -16.72 1.49
CA HIS A 139 -31.30 -17.19 2.87
C HIS A 139 -29.89 -17.75 3.08
N LYS A 140 -29.42 -18.63 2.19
CA LYS A 140 -28.08 -19.21 2.24
C LYS A 140 -26.99 -18.15 2.01
N GLY A 141 -27.26 -17.15 1.19
CA GLY A 141 -26.38 -15.99 0.98
C GLY A 141 -26.22 -15.15 2.25
N ARG A 142 -27.31 -14.91 2.97
CA ARG A 142 -27.31 -14.23 4.28
C ARG A 142 -26.60 -15.05 5.34
N GLU A 143 -26.90 -16.35 5.46
CA GLU A 143 -26.20 -17.27 6.36
C GLU A 143 -24.70 -17.33 6.08
N LEU A 144 -24.30 -17.37 4.81
CA LEU A 144 -22.88 -17.34 4.43
C LEU A 144 -22.23 -15.99 4.74
N GLY A 145 -22.95 -14.88 4.55
CA GLY A 145 -22.50 -13.54 4.91
C GLY A 145 -22.29 -13.40 6.42
N GLU A 146 -23.27 -13.84 7.21
CA GLU A 146 -23.19 -13.87 8.67
C GLU A 146 -22.10 -14.82 9.16
N ALA A 147 -21.97 -16.01 8.57
CA ALA A 147 -20.92 -16.96 8.92
C ALA A 147 -19.52 -16.39 8.62
N ARG A 148 -19.35 -15.69 7.48
CA ARG A 148 -18.10 -14.97 7.17
C ARG A 148 -17.83 -13.87 8.17
N LYS A 149 -18.83 -13.05 8.49
CA LYS A 149 -18.70 -11.95 9.46
C LYS A 149 -18.30 -12.48 10.83
N LYS A 150 -18.97 -13.53 11.33
CA LYS A 150 -18.62 -14.19 12.59
C LYS A 150 -17.23 -14.79 12.56
N LEU A 151 -16.82 -15.43 11.45
CA LEU A 151 -15.47 -15.96 11.29
C LEU A 151 -14.45 -14.82 11.33
N ASP A 152 -14.65 -13.74 10.58
CA ASP A 152 -13.75 -12.59 10.56
C ASP A 152 -13.65 -11.92 11.95
N GLU A 153 -14.76 -11.77 12.67
CA GLU A 153 -14.80 -11.27 14.05
C GLU A 153 -14.03 -12.20 15.00
N GLU A 154 -14.27 -13.51 14.94
CA GLU A 154 -13.51 -14.49 15.74
C GLU A 154 -12.02 -14.47 15.39
N TYR A 155 -11.68 -14.32 14.11
CA TYR A 155 -10.30 -14.32 13.64
C TYR A 155 -9.57 -13.07 14.14
N GLN A 156 -10.21 -11.90 14.04
CA GLN A 156 -9.67 -10.64 14.56
C GLN A 156 -9.53 -10.68 16.08
N GLY A 157 -10.52 -11.20 16.81
CA GLY A 157 -10.46 -11.38 18.26
C GLY A 157 -9.30 -12.29 18.67
N LYS A 158 -9.22 -13.49 18.10
CA LYS A 158 -8.14 -14.46 18.38
C LYS A 158 -6.76 -13.93 17.98
N PHE A 159 -6.66 -13.21 16.87
CA PHE A 159 -5.40 -12.60 16.44
C PHE A 159 -4.96 -11.49 17.39
N GLY A 160 -5.89 -10.64 17.84
CA GLY A 160 -5.63 -9.61 18.83
C GLY A 160 -5.18 -10.20 20.18
N GLU A 161 -5.86 -11.25 20.65
CA GLU A 161 -5.47 -12.00 21.85
C GLU A 161 -4.09 -12.62 21.70
N LEU A 162 -3.81 -13.29 20.58
CA LEU A 162 -2.51 -13.90 20.32
C LEU A 162 -1.38 -12.86 20.29
N ALA A 163 -1.61 -11.72 19.64
CA ALA A 163 -0.64 -10.62 19.61
C ALA A 163 -0.40 -10.05 21.02
N ASN A 164 -1.45 -9.90 21.82
CA ASN A 164 -1.34 -9.43 23.21
C ASN A 164 -0.63 -10.45 24.10
N MET A 165 -0.95 -11.75 23.97
CA MET A 165 -0.26 -12.83 24.68
C MET A 165 1.22 -12.91 24.29
N SER A 166 1.54 -12.72 23.01
CA SER A 166 2.92 -12.67 22.53
C SER A 166 3.67 -11.50 23.17
N LYS A 167 3.11 -10.29 23.15
CA LYS A 167 3.71 -9.11 23.81
C LYS A 167 3.85 -9.30 25.32
N ALA A 168 2.82 -9.83 25.99
CA ALA A 168 2.84 -10.09 27.42
C ALA A 168 3.89 -11.15 27.78
N SER A 169 4.03 -12.22 27.00
CA SER A 169 5.04 -13.25 27.25
C SER A 169 6.46 -12.71 27.06
N LEU A 170 6.69 -11.86 26.05
CA LEU A 170 7.99 -11.18 25.89
C LEU A 170 8.29 -10.23 27.07
N ALA A 171 7.29 -9.49 27.55
CA ALA A 171 7.43 -8.61 28.70
C ALA A 171 7.74 -9.39 29.98
N VAL A 172 7.08 -10.53 30.20
CA VAL A 172 7.38 -11.43 31.34
C VAL A 172 8.79 -11.99 31.23
N LEU A 173 9.22 -12.42 30.05
CA LEU A 173 10.60 -12.88 29.87
C LEU A 173 11.61 -11.77 30.18
N TYR A 174 11.35 -10.54 29.72
CA TYR A 174 12.19 -9.39 30.00
C TYR A 174 12.25 -9.04 31.49
N SER A 175 11.11 -9.05 32.19
CA SER A 175 11.07 -8.79 33.63
C SER A 175 11.81 -9.87 34.41
N THR A 176 11.65 -11.16 34.03
CA THR A 176 12.39 -12.25 34.70
C THR A 176 13.90 -12.14 34.49
N GLU A 177 14.35 -11.75 33.29
CA GLU A 177 15.77 -11.50 33.02
C GLU A 177 16.30 -10.34 33.89
N GLN A 178 15.53 -9.25 34.00
CA GLN A 178 15.90 -8.10 34.81
C GLN A 178 15.97 -8.44 36.31
N ASP A 179 15.03 -9.23 36.81
CA ASP A 179 15.02 -9.67 38.21
C ASP A 179 16.21 -10.59 38.52
N LEU A 180 16.56 -11.50 37.61
CA LEU A 180 17.75 -12.35 37.74
C LEU A 180 19.05 -11.54 37.63
N ALA A 181 19.10 -10.52 36.78
CA ALA A 181 20.22 -9.60 36.68
C ALA A 181 20.41 -8.81 37.99
N LYS A 182 19.33 -8.29 38.58
CA LYS A 182 19.37 -7.62 39.89
C LYS A 182 19.88 -8.56 40.98
N GLN A 183 19.36 -9.79 41.06
CA GLN A 183 19.83 -10.79 42.01
C GLN A 183 21.33 -11.09 41.86
N TYR A 184 21.81 -11.22 40.62
CA TYR A 184 23.22 -11.41 40.35
C TYR A 184 24.07 -10.22 40.84
N HIS A 185 23.63 -8.99 40.56
CA HIS A 185 24.33 -7.78 41.00
C HIS A 185 24.32 -7.59 42.51
N ASP A 186 23.22 -7.92 43.18
CA ASP A 186 23.12 -7.83 44.63
C ASP A 186 24.01 -8.88 45.32
N LEU A 187 24.10 -10.10 44.76
CA LEU A 187 25.05 -11.11 45.24
C LEU A 187 26.52 -10.67 45.06
N ASP A 188 26.86 -9.99 43.95
CA ASP A 188 28.21 -9.43 43.79
C ASP A 188 28.53 -8.36 44.85
N LYS A 189 27.55 -7.50 45.20
CA LYS A 189 27.71 -6.54 46.31
C LYS A 189 27.90 -7.24 47.66
N ASP A 190 27.12 -8.28 47.94
CA ASP A 190 27.21 -9.07 49.18
C ASP A 190 28.56 -9.80 49.28
N ILE A 191 29.10 -10.27 48.16
CA ILE A 191 30.44 -10.86 48.10
C ILE A 191 31.50 -9.81 48.43
N ASP A 192 31.36 -8.59 47.94
CA ASP A 192 32.30 -7.50 48.21
C ASP A 192 32.24 -7.01 49.66
N THR A 193 31.07 -6.97 50.28
CA THR A 193 30.94 -6.68 51.73
C THR A 193 31.56 -7.80 52.56
N ALA A 194 31.27 -9.07 52.26
CA ALA A 194 31.87 -10.21 52.96
C ALA A 194 33.41 -10.23 52.87
N ARG A 195 33.98 -9.80 51.72
CA ARG A 195 35.44 -9.61 51.57
C ARG A 195 35.99 -8.50 52.45
N LYS A 196 35.28 -7.36 52.56
CA LYS A 196 35.69 -6.23 53.42
C LYS A 196 35.65 -6.60 54.90
N ASP A 197 34.64 -7.37 55.29
CA ASP A 197 34.41 -7.78 56.69
C ASP A 197 35.23 -9.03 57.09
N ASN A 198 36.02 -9.60 56.17
CA ASN A 198 36.77 -10.86 56.34
C ASN A 198 35.90 -12.07 56.76
N ASP A 199 34.61 -12.07 56.37
CA ASP A 199 33.72 -13.20 56.61
C ASP A 199 33.96 -14.33 55.59
N THR A 200 34.91 -15.20 55.94
CA THR A 200 35.30 -16.33 55.08
C THR A 200 34.23 -17.41 55.00
N PHE A 201 33.34 -17.51 56.01
CA PHE A 201 32.31 -18.55 56.06
C PHE A 201 31.18 -18.24 55.08
N ALA A 202 30.66 -17.01 55.09
CA ALA A 202 29.60 -16.60 54.16
C ALA A 202 30.07 -16.49 52.70
N LEU A 203 31.37 -16.21 52.47
CA LEU A 203 31.92 -15.97 51.15
C LEU A 203 31.80 -17.17 50.19
N SER A 204 31.93 -18.40 50.70
CA SER A 204 31.80 -19.60 49.86
C SER A 204 30.36 -19.77 49.36
N ASP A 205 29.39 -19.65 50.26
CA ASP A 205 27.96 -19.81 49.95
C ASP A 205 27.47 -18.70 49.00
N LEU A 206 27.93 -17.46 49.20
CA LEU A 206 27.59 -16.34 48.31
C LEU A 206 28.14 -16.54 46.89
N LYS A 207 29.35 -17.10 46.75
CA LYS A 207 29.92 -17.42 45.44
C LYS A 207 29.14 -18.52 44.70
N ASP A 208 28.71 -19.56 45.41
CA ASP A 208 27.88 -20.63 44.83
C ASP A 208 26.51 -20.08 44.40
N LYS A 209 25.86 -19.27 45.25
CA LYS A 209 24.61 -18.57 44.90
C LYS A 209 24.78 -17.69 43.67
N ARG A 210 25.91 -16.97 43.57
CA ARG A 210 26.21 -16.14 42.39
C ARG A 210 26.35 -16.99 41.13
N GLU A 211 27.06 -18.11 41.18
CA GLU A 211 27.18 -19.00 40.03
C GLU A 211 25.82 -19.53 39.57
N GLN A 212 24.95 -19.89 40.52
CA GLN A 212 23.58 -20.33 40.21
C GLN A 212 22.75 -19.20 39.60
N ALA A 213 22.78 -18.00 40.19
CA ALA A 213 22.08 -16.83 39.66
C ALA A 213 22.59 -16.45 38.26
N GLN A 214 23.91 -16.55 38.03
CA GLN A 214 24.53 -16.32 36.74
C GLN A 214 24.02 -17.30 35.68
N LYS A 215 23.99 -18.61 36.00
CA LYS A 215 23.45 -19.64 35.09
C LYS A 215 21.98 -19.36 34.74
N GLN A 216 21.16 -19.05 35.75
CA GLN A 216 19.74 -18.75 35.55
C GLN A 216 19.54 -17.51 34.68
N TYR A 217 20.31 -16.44 34.90
CA TYR A 217 20.28 -15.23 34.08
C TYR A 217 20.65 -15.53 32.61
N TRP A 218 21.75 -16.25 32.38
CA TRP A 218 22.15 -16.65 31.03
C TRP A 218 21.11 -17.52 30.33
N ASP A 219 20.52 -18.48 31.05
CA ASP A 219 19.45 -19.33 30.51
C ASP A 219 18.20 -18.51 30.14
N ALA A 220 17.80 -17.55 30.99
CA ALA A 220 16.67 -16.66 30.73
C ALA A 220 16.92 -15.77 29.50
N ARG A 221 18.11 -15.16 29.42
CA ARG A 221 18.54 -14.35 28.27
C ARG A 221 18.59 -15.15 26.98
N ASN A 222 19.19 -16.34 27.01
CA ASN A 222 19.26 -17.23 25.84
C ASN A 222 17.87 -17.62 25.35
N LYS A 223 16.92 -17.91 26.26
CA LYS A 223 15.52 -18.18 25.90
C LYS A 223 14.86 -16.97 25.23
N ARG A 224 15.09 -15.76 25.75
CA ARG A 224 14.55 -14.53 25.15
C ARG A 224 15.12 -14.30 23.75
N GLU A 225 16.45 -14.38 23.60
CA GLU A 225 17.11 -14.19 22.30
C GLU A 225 16.67 -15.24 21.27
N GLN A 226 16.51 -16.50 21.69
CA GLN A 226 15.96 -17.56 20.84
C GLN A 226 14.53 -17.27 20.39
N LEU A 227 13.65 -16.84 21.30
CA LEU A 227 12.27 -16.50 20.97
C LEU A 227 12.19 -15.28 20.04
N VAL A 228 12.93 -14.21 20.32
CA VAL A 228 12.99 -13.03 19.45
C VAL A 228 13.49 -13.41 18.07
N SER A 229 14.58 -14.18 17.98
CA SER A 229 15.11 -14.64 16.69
C SER A 229 14.11 -15.54 15.95
N ALA A 230 13.38 -16.40 16.65
CA ALA A 230 12.36 -17.25 16.05
C ALA A 230 11.19 -16.43 15.50
N VAL A 231 10.68 -15.45 16.26
CA VAL A 231 9.61 -14.55 15.85
C VAL A 231 10.04 -13.68 14.66
N GLU A 232 11.26 -13.14 14.68
CA GLU A 232 11.80 -12.37 13.54
C GLU A 232 11.91 -13.22 12.27
N LYS A 233 12.45 -14.45 12.39
CA LYS A 233 12.53 -15.39 11.26
C LYS A 233 11.15 -15.72 10.71
N GLU A 234 10.20 -16.05 11.59
CA GLU A 234 8.83 -16.36 11.18
C GLU A 234 8.15 -15.15 10.52
N GLY A 235 8.32 -13.94 11.07
CA GLY A 235 7.79 -12.71 10.49
C GLY A 235 8.35 -12.42 9.10
N VAL A 236 9.65 -12.63 8.89
CA VAL A 236 10.30 -12.49 7.57
C VAL A 236 9.80 -13.57 6.61
N GLU A 237 9.67 -14.81 7.05
CA GLU A 237 9.14 -15.90 6.21
C GLU A 237 7.68 -15.67 5.81
N GLN A 238 6.82 -15.26 6.74
CA GLN A 238 5.43 -14.93 6.45
C GLN A 238 5.32 -13.75 5.49
N SER A 239 6.11 -12.68 5.71
CA SER A 239 6.16 -11.53 4.81
C SER A 239 6.62 -11.94 3.41
N ASN A 240 7.65 -12.80 3.30
CA ASN A 240 8.12 -13.32 2.02
C ASN A 240 7.08 -14.20 1.31
N LYS A 241 6.31 -15.00 2.05
CA LYS A 241 5.20 -15.80 1.49
C LYS A 241 4.09 -14.89 0.96
N ALA A 242 3.62 -13.95 1.78
CA ALA A 242 2.62 -12.96 1.38
C ALA A 242 3.08 -12.15 0.15
N TRP A 243 4.35 -11.73 0.13
CA TRP A 243 4.94 -11.04 -1.02
C TRP A 243 4.94 -11.89 -2.29
N LYS A 244 5.31 -13.18 -2.20
CA LYS A 244 5.26 -14.11 -3.34
C LYS A 244 3.84 -14.31 -3.84
N GLU A 245 2.87 -14.49 -2.95
CA GLU A 245 1.45 -14.62 -3.31
C GLU A 245 0.94 -13.36 -4.00
N GLN A 246 1.36 -12.19 -3.54
CA GLN A 246 1.01 -10.91 -4.15
C GLN A 246 1.64 -10.76 -5.54
N LEU A 247 2.90 -11.19 -5.73
CA LEU A 247 3.54 -11.23 -7.04
C LEU A 247 2.86 -12.22 -7.99
N ASP A 248 2.44 -13.38 -7.50
CA ASP A 248 1.69 -14.36 -8.29
C ASP A 248 0.33 -13.81 -8.72
N TYR A 249 -0.37 -13.12 -7.81
CA TYR A 249 -1.61 -12.41 -8.12
C TYR A 249 -1.37 -11.31 -9.16
N PHE A 250 -0.32 -10.51 -8.99
CA PHE A 250 0.09 -9.46 -9.92
C PHE A 250 0.30 -10.02 -11.33
N ASN A 251 1.10 -11.08 -11.46
CA ASN A 251 1.42 -11.69 -12.76
C ASN A 251 0.18 -12.27 -13.45
N LYS A 252 -0.80 -12.77 -12.70
CA LYS A 252 -2.07 -13.27 -13.23
C LYS A 252 -3.02 -12.13 -13.66
N ALA A 253 -3.13 -11.08 -12.85
CA ALA A 253 -4.13 -10.03 -13.04
C ALA A 253 -3.67 -8.89 -13.97
N ILE A 254 -2.37 -8.61 -14.07
CA ILE A 254 -1.84 -7.53 -14.89
C ILE A 254 -2.20 -7.61 -16.37
N PRO A 255 -2.12 -8.78 -17.04
CA PRO A 255 -2.46 -8.87 -18.45
C PRO A 255 -3.90 -8.45 -18.75
N ASP A 256 -4.83 -8.73 -17.83
CA ASP A 256 -6.24 -8.37 -17.95
C ASP A 256 -6.45 -6.87 -17.67
N MET A 257 -5.74 -6.31 -16.70
CA MET A 257 -5.88 -4.90 -16.32
C MET A 257 -5.15 -3.93 -17.27
N ILE A 258 -3.99 -4.33 -17.76
CA ILE A 258 -3.13 -3.56 -18.65
C ILE A 258 -2.74 -4.44 -19.84
N PRO A 259 -3.54 -4.44 -20.92
CA PRO A 259 -3.24 -5.21 -22.12
C PRO A 259 -1.88 -4.82 -22.72
N GLY A 260 -1.06 -5.83 -23.02
CA GLY A 260 0.29 -5.63 -23.55
C GLY A 260 1.29 -5.07 -22.53
N PHE A 261 1.09 -5.32 -21.23
CA PHE A 261 2.08 -5.02 -20.21
C PHE A 261 3.40 -5.76 -20.48
N ASN A 262 4.49 -5.01 -20.55
CA ASN A 262 5.85 -5.51 -20.78
C ASN A 262 6.83 -4.71 -19.92
N GLU A 263 8.10 -5.12 -19.90
CA GLU A 263 9.15 -4.45 -19.13
C GLU A 263 9.34 -2.98 -19.50
N GLU A 264 9.18 -2.62 -20.78
CA GLU A 264 9.31 -1.23 -21.25
C GLU A 264 8.18 -0.34 -20.71
N ARG A 265 6.95 -0.85 -20.71
CA ARG A 265 5.78 -0.19 -20.14
C ARG A 265 5.94 -0.07 -18.63
N ALA A 266 6.41 -1.11 -17.96
CA ALA A 266 6.70 -1.09 -16.53
C ALA A 266 7.73 0.00 -16.16
N LYS A 267 8.84 0.09 -16.90
CA LYS A 267 9.88 1.13 -16.71
C LYS A 267 9.31 2.53 -16.90
N SER A 268 8.54 2.74 -17.96
CA SER A 268 7.96 4.06 -18.26
C SER A 268 6.81 4.44 -17.31
N ILE A 269 6.10 3.48 -16.71
CA ILE A 269 5.18 3.73 -15.59
C ILE A 269 5.96 4.15 -14.34
N ARG A 270 7.06 3.45 -14.03
CA ARG A 270 7.93 3.74 -12.88
C ARG A 270 8.59 5.11 -12.97
N GLU A 271 9.18 5.45 -14.11
CA GLU A 271 9.78 6.77 -14.35
C GLU A 271 8.75 7.89 -14.21
N PHE A 272 7.53 7.67 -14.73
CA PHE A 272 6.44 8.62 -14.57
C PHE A 272 6.07 8.80 -13.09
N ALA A 273 5.93 7.72 -12.33
CA ALA A 273 5.64 7.79 -10.89
C ALA A 273 6.71 8.57 -10.10
N ILE A 274 8.00 8.35 -10.42
CA ILE A 274 9.12 9.08 -9.81
C ILE A 274 9.01 10.58 -10.14
N ASN A 275 8.72 10.92 -11.40
CA ASN A 275 8.56 12.32 -11.82
C ASN A 275 7.36 13.02 -11.18
N GLU A 276 6.30 12.29 -10.83
CA GLU A 276 5.14 12.82 -10.09
C GLU A 276 5.38 12.90 -8.58
N GLY A 277 6.54 12.46 -8.08
CA GLY A 277 6.96 12.62 -6.68
C GLY A 277 6.82 11.37 -5.80
N ILE A 278 6.53 10.19 -6.37
CA ILE A 278 6.51 8.94 -5.60
C ILE A 278 7.95 8.47 -5.39
N SER A 279 8.33 8.18 -4.15
CA SER A 279 9.68 7.72 -3.82
C SER A 279 9.96 6.32 -4.42
N PRO A 280 11.22 6.04 -4.80
CA PRO A 280 11.58 4.75 -5.40
C PRO A 280 11.42 3.58 -4.41
N GLU A 281 11.52 3.84 -3.10
CA GLU A 281 11.32 2.85 -2.04
C GLU A 281 9.88 2.37 -1.98
N VAL A 282 8.92 3.32 -2.04
CA VAL A 282 7.49 2.99 -2.09
C VAL A 282 7.15 2.23 -3.37
N LEU A 283 7.75 2.59 -4.50
CA LEU A 283 7.54 1.85 -5.75
C LEU A 283 8.08 0.41 -5.72
N ASN A 284 9.10 0.14 -4.90
CA ASN A 284 9.64 -1.22 -4.74
C ASN A 284 8.76 -2.12 -3.86
N SER A 285 7.97 -1.53 -2.95
CA SER A 285 7.05 -2.28 -2.08
C SER A 285 5.64 -2.45 -2.67
N ILE A 286 5.35 -1.84 -3.82
CA ILE A 286 4.06 -1.97 -4.50
C ILE A 286 4.08 -3.19 -5.43
N ALA A 287 3.28 -4.20 -5.09
CA ALA A 287 2.97 -5.35 -5.96
C ALA A 287 1.48 -5.45 -6.32
N ASP A 288 0.67 -4.41 -6.06
CA ASP A 288 -0.76 -4.41 -6.42
C ASP A 288 -0.96 -4.00 -7.90
N PRO A 289 -1.58 -4.86 -8.74
CA PRO A 289 -1.86 -4.55 -10.14
C PRO A 289 -2.78 -3.33 -10.32
N LYS A 290 -3.68 -3.04 -9.36
CA LYS A 290 -4.60 -1.89 -9.43
C LYS A 290 -3.86 -0.57 -9.32
N ILE A 291 -2.84 -0.51 -8.46
CA ILE A 291 -2.02 0.69 -8.28
C ILE A 291 -1.21 0.95 -9.55
N VAL A 292 -0.60 -0.10 -10.13
CA VAL A 292 0.13 0.02 -11.39
C VAL A 292 -0.78 0.48 -12.53
N LYS A 293 -2.02 -0.04 -12.61
CA LYS A 293 -3.04 0.42 -13.56
C LYS A 293 -3.37 1.90 -13.36
N PHE A 294 -3.62 2.33 -12.14
CA PHE A 294 -3.94 3.72 -11.83
C PHE A 294 -2.84 4.69 -12.29
N VAL A 295 -1.58 4.37 -11.98
CA VAL A 295 -0.43 5.17 -12.42
C VAL A 295 -0.33 5.20 -13.95
N ASP A 296 -0.54 4.06 -14.61
CA ASP A 296 -0.48 3.98 -16.07
C ASP A 296 -1.62 4.76 -16.75
N ASP A 297 -2.85 4.65 -16.24
CA ASP A 297 -4.01 5.39 -16.74
C ASP A 297 -3.77 6.90 -16.61
N TYR A 298 -3.27 7.34 -15.45
CA TYR A 298 -2.91 8.74 -15.23
C TYR A 298 -1.80 9.23 -16.17
N ARG A 299 -0.78 8.39 -16.40
CA ARG A 299 0.29 8.67 -17.38
C ARG A 299 -0.28 8.87 -18.79
N ILE A 300 -1.13 7.96 -19.25
CA ILE A 300 -1.75 8.02 -20.58
C ILE A 300 -2.61 9.28 -20.71
N LEU A 301 -3.38 9.60 -19.68
CA LEU A 301 -4.23 10.78 -19.64
C LEU A 301 -3.39 12.08 -19.71
N LYS A 302 -2.36 12.22 -18.87
CA LYS A 302 -1.50 13.42 -18.84
C LYS A 302 -0.73 13.61 -20.16
N GLN A 303 -0.18 12.52 -20.72
CA GLN A 303 0.47 12.56 -22.03
C GLN A 303 -0.52 12.82 -23.18
N GLY A 304 -1.73 12.27 -23.10
CA GLY A 304 -2.80 12.45 -24.08
C GLY A 304 -3.29 13.90 -24.14
N ILE A 305 -3.47 14.54 -22.98
CA ILE A 305 -3.80 15.97 -22.90
C ILE A 305 -2.69 16.81 -23.53
N ASN A 306 -1.42 16.55 -23.20
CA ASN A 306 -0.30 17.28 -23.79
C ASN A 306 -0.20 17.09 -25.32
N LYS A 307 -0.40 15.89 -25.83
CA LYS A 307 -0.46 15.65 -27.28
C LYS A 307 -1.67 16.34 -27.92
N GLY A 308 -2.82 16.36 -27.25
CA GLY A 308 -4.03 17.03 -27.72
C GLY A 308 -3.94 18.56 -27.72
N THR A 309 -3.27 19.16 -26.73
CA THR A 309 -3.01 20.61 -26.68
C THR A 309 -1.98 21.00 -27.73
N VAL A 310 -0.93 20.19 -27.93
CA VAL A 310 0.07 20.40 -29.00
C VAL A 310 -0.58 20.27 -30.38
N LYS A 311 -1.43 19.26 -30.63
CA LYS A 311 -2.16 19.14 -31.89
C LYS A 311 -3.12 20.31 -32.13
N ARG A 312 -3.81 20.81 -31.11
CA ARG A 312 -4.67 22.00 -31.21
C ARG A 312 -3.87 23.29 -31.47
N LYS A 313 -2.67 23.42 -30.91
CA LYS A 313 -1.74 24.53 -31.20
C LYS A 313 -1.10 24.43 -32.58
N ALA A 314 -0.81 23.22 -33.05
CA ALA A 314 -0.15 22.96 -34.33
C ALA A 314 -1.12 22.94 -35.54
N THR A 315 -2.42 22.73 -35.31
CA THR A 315 -3.43 22.87 -36.36
C THR A 315 -3.60 24.36 -36.64
N THR A 316 -2.83 24.87 -37.61
CA THR A 316 -3.15 26.15 -38.25
C THR A 316 -4.56 26.04 -38.78
N VAL A 317 -5.51 26.73 -38.13
CA VAL A 317 -6.87 26.87 -38.66
C VAL A 317 -6.70 27.45 -40.05
N LYS A 318 -6.84 26.61 -41.08
CA LYS A 318 -6.85 27.06 -42.46
C LYS A 318 -8.07 27.94 -42.59
N LYS A 319 -7.91 29.24 -42.31
CA LYS A 319 -8.89 30.25 -42.65
C LYS A 319 -9.11 30.07 -44.14
N ALA A 320 -10.33 29.68 -44.54
CA ALA A 320 -10.71 29.69 -45.94
C ALA A 320 -10.20 31.02 -46.53
N PRO A 321 -9.51 31.00 -47.69
CA PRO A 321 -8.98 32.23 -48.25
C PRO A 321 -10.17 33.16 -48.43
N LEU A 322 -10.28 34.16 -47.55
CA LEU A 322 -11.19 35.26 -47.78
C LEU A 322 -10.65 35.88 -49.06
N ARG A 323 -11.29 35.57 -50.19
CA ARG A 323 -11.13 36.29 -51.44
C ARG A 323 -11.61 37.69 -51.16
N LYS A 324 -10.76 38.50 -50.53
CA LYS A 324 -10.98 39.95 -50.41
C LYS A 324 -11.14 40.41 -51.86
N ALA A 325 -12.31 40.91 -52.19
CA ALA A 325 -12.58 41.43 -53.52
C ALA A 325 -11.46 42.41 -53.87
N LYS A 326 -10.83 42.23 -55.05
CA LYS A 326 -9.81 43.18 -55.53
C LYS A 326 -10.41 44.59 -55.43
N THR A 327 -9.67 45.52 -54.83
CA THR A 327 -10.09 46.91 -54.72
C THR A 327 -10.39 47.47 -56.11
N VAL A 328 -11.28 48.46 -56.20
CA VAL A 328 -11.67 49.08 -57.48
C VAL A 328 -10.44 49.63 -58.22
N SER A 329 -9.45 50.16 -57.49
CA SER A 329 -8.17 50.61 -58.06
C SER A 329 -7.40 49.47 -58.73
N LYS A 330 -7.21 48.35 -58.03
CA LYS A 330 -6.43 47.22 -58.53
C LYS A 330 -7.11 46.53 -59.72
N LYS A 331 -8.45 46.52 -59.77
CA LYS A 331 -9.20 46.05 -60.94
C LYS A 331 -8.97 46.93 -62.18
N LYS A 332 -8.92 48.26 -62.00
CA LYS A 332 -8.65 49.20 -63.10
C LYS A 332 -7.21 49.07 -63.60
N GLU A 333 -6.24 48.93 -62.69
CA GLU A 333 -4.83 48.69 -63.05
C GLU A 333 -4.65 47.37 -63.82
N ASP A 334 -5.27 46.28 -63.34
CA ASP A 334 -5.24 45.00 -64.04
C ASP A 334 -5.87 45.11 -65.44
N ALA A 335 -7.03 45.79 -65.55
CA ALA A 335 -7.68 46.01 -66.84
C ALA A 335 -6.79 46.82 -67.81
N ASN A 336 -6.19 47.90 -67.35
CA ASN A 336 -5.27 48.73 -68.15
C ASN A 336 -4.01 47.95 -68.56
N ASN A 337 -3.47 47.11 -67.68
CA ASN A 337 -2.32 46.27 -67.99
C ASN A 337 -2.67 45.20 -69.02
N THR A 338 -3.86 44.59 -68.94
CA THR A 338 -4.33 43.63 -69.96
C THR A 338 -4.58 44.29 -71.31
N LEU A 339 -5.17 45.50 -71.32
CA LEU A 339 -5.39 46.28 -72.53
C LEU A 339 -4.06 46.69 -73.18
N ARG A 340 -3.09 47.13 -72.38
CA ARG A 340 -1.72 47.41 -72.83
C ARG A 340 -1.07 46.17 -73.42
N ALA A 341 -1.12 45.03 -72.73
CA ALA A 341 -0.52 43.79 -73.20
C ALA A 341 -1.12 43.34 -74.55
N LYS A 342 -2.45 43.40 -74.70
CA LYS A 342 -3.14 43.09 -75.96
C LYS A 342 -2.79 44.04 -77.09
N ALA A 343 -2.71 45.35 -76.79
CA ALA A 343 -2.36 46.37 -77.78
C ALA A 343 -0.91 46.21 -78.27
N LEU A 344 0.03 45.91 -77.37
CA LEU A 344 1.43 45.67 -77.72
C LEU A 344 1.64 44.31 -78.40
N SER A 345 0.83 43.29 -78.08
CA SER A 345 0.94 41.97 -78.69
C SER A 345 0.23 41.86 -80.06
N GLY A 346 -0.35 42.95 -80.58
CA GLY A 346 -1.05 42.98 -81.87
C GLY A 346 -2.40 42.26 -81.89
N ASN A 347 -2.89 41.76 -80.74
CA ASN A 347 -4.14 40.99 -80.62
C ASN A 347 -5.32 41.85 -80.14
N ALA A 348 -5.15 43.17 -80.07
CA ALA A 348 -6.21 44.09 -79.69
C ALA A 348 -7.10 44.44 -80.89
N THR A 349 -8.41 44.50 -80.66
CA THR A 349 -9.37 45.06 -81.62
C THR A 349 -9.12 46.55 -81.86
N GLN A 350 -9.62 47.09 -82.98
CA GLN A 350 -9.47 48.52 -83.33
C GLN A 350 -9.95 49.45 -82.20
N GLU A 351 -11.03 49.06 -81.52
CA GLU A 351 -11.61 49.81 -80.41
C GLU A 351 -10.73 49.76 -79.14
N GLU A 352 -10.19 48.58 -78.80
CA GLU A 352 -9.24 48.42 -77.69
C GLU A 352 -7.91 49.18 -77.94
N GLN A 353 -7.45 49.23 -79.20
CA GLN A 353 -6.27 50.02 -79.59
C GLN A 353 -6.52 51.52 -79.41
N ASN A 354 -7.67 52.01 -79.86
CA ASN A 354 -8.06 53.41 -79.68
C ASN A 354 -8.23 53.78 -78.20
N MET A 355 -8.80 52.89 -77.38
CA MET A 355 -8.89 53.04 -75.93
C MET A 355 -7.50 53.10 -75.27
N PHE A 356 -6.55 52.28 -75.72
CA PHE A 356 -5.18 52.31 -75.23
C PHE A 356 -4.48 53.63 -75.54
N LEU A 357 -4.64 54.14 -76.76
CA LEU A 357 -4.08 55.43 -77.18
C LEU A 357 -4.70 56.60 -76.40
N ARG A 358 -6.02 56.58 -76.16
CA ARG A 358 -6.71 57.57 -75.31
C ARG A 358 -6.18 57.53 -73.88
N ASN A 359 -6.05 56.35 -73.29
CA ASN A 359 -5.50 56.19 -71.94
C ASN A 359 -4.05 56.69 -71.82
N ILE A 360 -3.22 56.53 -72.86
CA ILE A 360 -1.87 57.12 -72.90
C ILE A 360 -1.93 58.64 -72.98
N ALA A 361 -2.78 59.19 -73.87
CA ALA A 361 -2.94 60.62 -74.05
C ALA A 361 -3.42 61.30 -72.76
N GLU A 362 -4.45 60.74 -72.10
CA GLU A 362 -4.96 61.22 -70.80
C GLU A 362 -3.89 61.16 -69.70
N ARG A 363 -3.05 60.12 -69.68
CA ARG A 363 -1.95 60.02 -68.73
C ARG A 363 -0.83 61.02 -68.99
N SER A 364 -0.56 61.35 -70.26
CA SER A 364 0.43 62.38 -70.61
C SER A 364 -0.07 63.81 -70.34
N LEU A 365 -1.38 64.04 -70.44
CA LEU A 365 -2.00 65.33 -70.14
C LEU A 365 -2.17 65.56 -68.64
N SER A 366 -2.34 64.50 -67.85
CA SER A 366 -2.40 64.57 -66.38
C SER A 366 -1.04 64.62 -65.68
N SER A 367 0.07 64.52 -66.43
CA SER A 367 1.44 64.68 -65.93
C SER A 367 2.08 66.03 -66.29
N LEU A 368 1.29 66.97 -66.81
CA LEU A 368 1.57 68.40 -66.95
C LEU A 368 0.80 69.13 -65.86
#